data_AF-I5AQ93-F1
#
_entry.id   AF-I5AQ93-F1
#
_cell.length_a   1.000
_cell.length_b   1.000
_cell.length_c   1.000
_cell.angle_alpha   90.00
_cell.angle_beta   90.00
_cell.angle_gamma   90.00
#
_symmetry.space_group_name_H-M   'P 1'
#
loop_
_entity.id
_entity.type
_entity.pdbx_description
1 polymer ?
#
loop_
_entity_poly.entity_id
_entity_poly.type
_entity_poly.pdbx_seq_one_letter_code
_entity_poly.pdbx_strand_id
1 'polypeptide(L)'
;MGGKKINRTIRILFTGVGRRVELLQAFRNAALVLNKDLKIYGADMAGTAPALAYCDYVRKVVSMKAASYISNLLSICQEDKIDLVIPTIDTDLVVLSENKDKFRNIGTRVMVSNSDKVKICRDKNVTSRFFEDCGLRAPLPVNDWKEYKSGYPAFIKPKDGSSSINAFRVENEEELELYAAQIGDYIVQPFVSGHEYTIDVFCDWNGKPISIVPRERLQVRAGEVLKTQICLDGKMIEESKKLCNAFKPCGPMTVQLIRDKDGIDWFIEINPRFGGGSPLSMKAGARSAETILKLLDCEYIEDQTISAGAIYSRFDQSVCIKEGKGQIKGVIFDLDDTLYSENEYVKSGFKIVSDYLGGGFEDRLWNFFENKTPAIDKLLSEIGQSDRKDEILEIYRSHKPDIHLYPGVTELIGKLKAKGIKTGIITDGRPEGQRNKLEALGLKVDDVIITDELGGIQFRKPCDIAFRIMITRWRLNPADVVYVGDNLDKDFQGARQMGMKCIYYRNKDGLHADSSGEACSVISNINEIEEIVGDISAPEMMLSLSNIDSRWDKGRGHM
;
A
#
# COMPACT_ATOMS: atom_id res chain seq x y z
N MET A 1 -25.80 -3.85 -25.59
CA MET A 1 -24.36 -3.96 -25.89
C MET A 1 -23.59 -3.27 -24.77
N GLY A 2 -23.16 -4.02 -23.75
CA GLY A 2 -22.34 -3.46 -22.66
C GLY A 2 -20.90 -3.41 -23.11
N GLY A 3 -20.39 -2.23 -23.47
CA GLY A 3 -18.97 -2.07 -23.75
C GLY A 3 -18.14 -2.50 -22.53
N LYS A 4 -17.14 -3.37 -22.75
CA LYS A 4 -16.14 -3.68 -21.73
C LYS A 4 -15.54 -2.36 -21.25
N LYS A 5 -15.86 -1.92 -20.03
CA LYS A 5 -15.10 -0.87 -19.34
C LYS A 5 -13.64 -1.35 -19.33
N ILE A 6 -12.77 -0.66 -20.05
CA ILE A 6 -11.33 -0.86 -19.91
C ILE A 6 -11.01 -0.50 -18.47
N ASN A 7 -10.57 -1.49 -17.69
CA ASN A 7 -10.24 -1.28 -16.28
C ASN A 7 -8.97 -0.43 -16.23
N ARG A 8 -9.09 0.88 -15.98
CA ARG A 8 -7.91 1.75 -15.90
C ARG A 8 -7.15 1.45 -14.62
N THR A 9 -5.82 1.45 -14.69
CA THR A 9 -4.96 1.39 -13.51
C THR A 9 -5.06 2.71 -12.74
N ILE A 10 -5.50 2.66 -11.49
CA ILE A 10 -5.50 3.78 -10.55
C ILE A 10 -4.14 3.82 -9.84
N ARG A 11 -3.49 4.98 -9.79
CA ARG A 11 -2.18 5.17 -9.12
C ARG A 11 -2.30 6.17 -7.98
N ILE A 12 -2.05 5.70 -6.74
CA ILE A 12 -2.17 6.53 -5.53
C ILE A 12 -0.82 6.65 -4.84
N LEU A 13 -0.37 7.89 -4.61
CA LEU A 13 0.82 8.21 -3.83
C LEU A 13 0.44 8.58 -2.39
N PHE A 14 0.95 7.81 -1.42
CA PHE A 14 0.85 8.14 0.00
C PHE A 14 2.12 8.85 0.47
N THR A 15 1.99 10.08 0.98
CA THR A 15 3.11 10.82 1.58
C THR A 15 3.14 10.65 3.10
N GLY A 16 4.35 10.66 3.67
CA GLY A 16 4.54 10.46 5.11
C GLY A 16 4.16 9.05 5.58
N VAL A 17 4.29 8.05 4.69
CA VAL A 17 3.62 6.73 4.82
C VAL A 17 3.90 6.02 6.15
N GLY A 18 5.10 6.19 6.71
CA GLY A 18 5.44 5.81 8.08
C GLY A 18 4.97 4.41 8.49
N ARG A 19 4.11 4.36 9.52
CA ARG A 19 3.55 3.12 10.09
C ARG A 19 2.12 2.80 9.61
N ARG A 20 1.64 3.43 8.53
CA ARG A 20 0.26 3.29 8.03
C ARG A 20 0.00 2.00 7.24
N VAL A 21 0.53 0.86 7.73
CA VAL A 21 0.39 -0.47 7.09
C VAL A 21 -1.09 -0.86 6.92
N GLU A 22 -1.89 -0.79 7.98
CA GLU A 22 -3.32 -1.16 7.93
C GLU A 22 -4.12 -0.28 6.95
N LEU A 23 -3.71 0.98 6.77
CA LEU A 23 -4.35 1.87 5.78
C LEU A 23 -4.09 1.38 4.37
N LEU A 24 -2.84 1.07 4.02
CA LEU A 24 -2.50 0.55 2.69
C LEU A 24 -3.18 -0.80 2.41
N GLN A 25 -3.25 -1.67 3.42
CA GLN A 25 -3.99 -2.94 3.33
C GLN A 25 -5.48 -2.70 3.05
N ALA A 26 -6.10 -1.70 3.68
CA ALA A 26 -7.50 -1.35 3.42
C ALA A 26 -7.72 -0.89 1.96
N PHE A 27 -6.78 -0.13 1.37
CA PHE A 27 -6.84 0.24 -0.04
C PHE A 27 -6.67 -0.94 -0.99
N ARG A 28 -5.75 -1.88 -0.69
CA ARG A 28 -5.62 -3.11 -1.48
C ARG A 28 -6.88 -3.97 -1.41
N ASN A 29 -7.45 -4.13 -0.22
CA ASN A 29 -8.70 -4.86 -0.05
C ASN A 29 -9.85 -4.18 -0.80
N ALA A 30 -9.94 -2.85 -0.74
CA ALA A 30 -10.94 -2.09 -1.49
C ALA A 30 -10.80 -2.30 -3.01
N ALA A 31 -9.58 -2.27 -3.54
CA ALA A 31 -9.33 -2.53 -4.96
C ALA A 31 -9.74 -3.96 -5.36
N LEU A 32 -9.42 -4.95 -4.52
CA LEU A 32 -9.81 -6.35 -4.73
C LEU A 32 -11.33 -6.50 -4.75
N VAL A 33 -12.03 -5.98 -3.74
CA VAL A 33 -13.51 -6.05 -3.63
C VAL A 33 -14.20 -5.38 -4.82
N LEU A 34 -13.66 -4.25 -5.29
CA LEU A 34 -14.21 -3.52 -6.43
C LEU A 34 -13.71 -4.04 -7.78
N ASN A 35 -12.85 -5.06 -7.80
CA ASN A 35 -12.17 -5.55 -9.00
C ASN A 35 -11.51 -4.43 -9.82
N LYS A 36 -10.81 -3.52 -9.14
CA LYS A 36 -10.08 -2.39 -9.73
C LYS A 36 -8.58 -2.66 -9.71
N ASP A 37 -7.89 -2.28 -10.77
CA ASP A 37 -6.43 -2.30 -10.81
C ASP A 37 -5.89 -1.06 -10.07
N LEU A 38 -5.20 -1.29 -8.95
CA LEU A 38 -4.65 -0.25 -8.08
C LEU A 38 -3.14 -0.46 -7.92
N LYS A 39 -2.37 0.60 -8.16
CA LYS A 39 -0.95 0.69 -7.83
C LYS A 39 -0.74 1.72 -6.72
N ILE A 40 -0.14 1.29 -5.63
CA ILE A 40 0.16 2.07 -4.43
C ILE A 40 1.63 2.49 -4.45
N TYR A 41 1.87 3.79 -4.41
CA TYR A 41 3.17 4.42 -4.29
C TYR A 41 3.35 4.94 -2.85
N GLY A 42 4.50 4.64 -2.25
CA GLY A 42 4.87 5.15 -0.93
C GLY A 42 6.02 6.14 -1.02
N ALA A 43 5.80 7.36 -0.52
CA ALA A 43 6.85 8.37 -0.39
C ALA A 43 7.39 8.41 1.05
N ASP A 44 8.70 8.25 1.18
CA ASP A 44 9.42 8.36 2.45
C ASP A 44 10.84 8.91 2.23
N MET A 45 11.35 9.65 3.22
CA MET A 45 12.68 10.26 3.12
C MET A 45 13.81 9.25 3.42
N ALA A 46 13.60 8.35 4.38
CA ALA A 46 14.62 7.41 4.85
C ALA A 46 14.59 6.07 4.10
N GLY A 47 13.43 5.70 3.53
CA GLY A 47 13.21 4.41 2.89
C GLY A 47 13.05 3.25 3.88
N THR A 48 12.91 3.55 5.18
CA THR A 48 12.84 2.55 6.26
C THR A 48 11.46 2.44 6.90
N ALA A 49 10.47 3.19 6.39
CA ALA A 49 9.11 3.17 6.90
C ALA A 49 8.44 1.79 6.66
N PRO A 50 7.88 1.13 7.71
CA PRO A 50 7.28 -0.21 7.56
C PRO A 50 6.18 -0.30 6.51
N ALA A 51 5.42 0.77 6.29
CA ALA A 51 4.36 0.79 5.30
C ALA A 51 4.86 0.69 3.86
N LEU A 52 6.13 1.01 3.59
CA LEU A 52 6.74 0.87 2.25
C LEU A 52 6.73 -0.57 1.73
N ALA A 53 6.82 -1.57 2.63
CA ALA A 53 6.77 -2.98 2.25
C ALA A 53 5.40 -3.41 1.68
N TYR A 54 4.36 -2.57 1.85
CA TYR A 54 3.02 -2.80 1.32
C TYR A 54 2.71 -1.92 0.10
N CYS A 55 3.66 -1.12 -0.37
CA CYS A 55 3.58 -0.36 -1.62
C CYS A 55 4.05 -1.20 -2.81
N ASP A 56 3.51 -0.94 -3.99
CA ASP A 56 4.00 -1.52 -5.25
C ASP A 56 5.31 -0.83 -5.67
N TYR A 57 5.38 0.48 -5.44
CA TYR A 57 6.54 1.31 -5.74
C TYR A 57 6.90 2.21 -4.56
N VAL A 58 8.20 2.42 -4.37
CA VAL A 58 8.75 3.31 -3.35
C VAL A 58 9.40 4.51 -4.04
N ARG A 59 9.18 5.71 -3.49
CA ARG A 59 9.81 6.94 -3.95
C ARG A 59 10.50 7.64 -2.80
N LYS A 60 11.80 7.91 -2.97
CA LYS A 60 12.53 8.78 -2.06
C LYS A 60 12.10 10.21 -2.30
N VAL A 61 11.76 10.91 -1.23
CA VAL A 61 11.39 12.33 -1.27
C VAL A 61 12.36 13.16 -0.44
N VAL A 62 12.54 14.41 -0.83
CA VAL A 62 13.29 15.37 -0.02
C VAL A 62 12.52 15.70 1.28
N SER A 63 13.22 16.31 2.24
CA SER A 63 12.59 16.78 3.47
C SER A 63 11.42 17.73 3.16
N MET A 64 10.31 17.62 3.90
CA MET A 64 9.16 18.53 3.78
C MET A 64 9.52 19.99 4.05
N LYS A 65 10.61 20.23 4.80
CA LYS A 65 11.12 21.59 5.07
C LYS A 65 11.94 22.16 3.91
N ALA A 66 12.31 21.34 2.93
CA ALA A 66 13.05 21.81 1.77
C ALA A 66 12.13 22.59 0.83
N ALA A 67 12.61 23.73 0.31
CA ALA A 67 11.89 24.52 -0.68
C ALA A 67 11.54 23.72 -1.96
N SER A 68 12.32 22.68 -2.25
CA SER A 68 12.15 21.78 -3.40
C SER A 68 11.14 20.64 -3.17
N TYR A 69 10.50 20.54 -2.01
CA TYR A 69 9.58 19.44 -1.68
C TYR A 69 8.44 19.30 -2.68
N ILE A 70 7.73 20.40 -2.99
CA ILE A 70 6.62 20.36 -3.94
C ILE A 70 7.09 20.07 -5.36
N SER A 71 8.19 20.67 -5.83
CA SER A 71 8.74 20.35 -7.16
C SER A 71 9.17 18.89 -7.29
N ASN A 72 9.73 18.30 -6.22
CA ASN A 72 10.10 16.90 -6.19
C ASN A 72 8.86 15.99 -6.28
N LEU A 73 7.81 16.28 -5.51
CA LEU A 73 6.54 15.54 -5.61
C LEU A 73 5.87 15.68 -6.97
N LEU A 74 5.90 16.87 -7.59
CA LEU A 74 5.34 17.08 -8.93
C LEU A 74 6.07 16.22 -9.98
N SER A 75 7.40 16.15 -9.94
CA SER A 75 8.21 15.30 -10.83
C SER A 75 7.78 13.83 -10.70
N ILE A 76 7.72 13.32 -9.46
CA ILE A 76 7.26 11.96 -9.16
C ILE A 76 5.85 11.73 -9.73
N CYS A 77 4.93 12.66 -9.50
CA CYS A 77 3.55 12.53 -9.97
C CYS A 77 3.45 12.49 -11.51
N GLN A 78 4.29 13.26 -12.22
CA GLN A 78 4.32 13.27 -13.69
C GLN A 78 4.95 11.99 -14.25
N GLU A 79 6.11 11.60 -13.72
CA GLU A 79 6.85 10.41 -14.15
C GLU A 79 6.03 9.13 -13.94
N ASP A 80 5.41 8.99 -12.76
CA ASP A 80 4.63 7.81 -12.39
C ASP A 80 3.15 7.90 -12.79
N LYS A 81 2.72 9.03 -13.37
CA LYS A 81 1.32 9.29 -13.78
C LYS A 81 0.34 9.10 -12.62
N ILE A 82 0.66 9.67 -11.46
CA ILE A 82 -0.14 9.55 -10.23
C ILE A 82 -1.50 10.22 -10.41
N ASP A 83 -2.58 9.48 -10.16
CA ASP A 83 -3.96 10.01 -10.17
C ASP A 83 -4.28 10.79 -8.89
N LEU A 84 -3.79 10.31 -7.74
CA LEU A 84 -4.14 10.83 -6.43
C LEU A 84 -2.96 10.84 -5.44
N VAL A 85 -2.76 11.96 -4.77
CA VAL A 85 -1.88 12.08 -3.59
C VAL A 85 -2.74 12.08 -2.31
N ILE A 86 -2.38 11.22 -1.35
CA ILE A 86 -3.01 11.13 -0.02
C ILE A 86 -1.95 11.39 1.05
N PRO A 87 -1.97 12.55 1.73
CA PRO A 87 -1.10 12.79 2.88
C PRO A 87 -1.58 12.07 4.13
N THR A 88 -0.63 11.58 4.93
CA THR A 88 -0.93 10.79 6.14
C THR A 88 -0.43 11.40 7.45
N ILE A 89 0.21 12.57 7.39
CA ILE A 89 0.78 13.31 8.51
C ILE A 89 0.40 14.79 8.44
N ASP A 90 0.29 15.45 9.60
CA ASP A 90 -0.22 16.82 9.70
C ASP A 90 0.72 17.87 9.09
N THR A 91 2.03 17.60 9.03
CA THR A 91 3.02 18.51 8.44
C THR A 91 2.91 18.63 6.93
N ASP A 92 2.42 17.60 6.25
CA ASP A 92 2.23 17.62 4.78
C ASP A 92 1.01 18.46 4.39
N LEU A 93 -0.01 18.52 5.25
CA LEU A 93 -1.33 19.04 4.89
C LEU A 93 -1.28 20.51 4.47
N VAL A 94 -0.55 21.35 5.19
CA VAL A 94 -0.47 22.80 4.88
C VAL A 94 0.17 23.00 3.52
N VAL A 95 1.38 22.47 3.31
CA VAL A 95 2.16 22.69 2.09
C VAL A 95 1.42 22.12 0.87
N LEU A 96 0.82 20.93 0.99
CA LEU A 96 0.02 20.35 -0.09
C LEU A 96 -1.27 21.12 -0.37
N SER A 97 -1.97 21.58 0.67
CA SER A 97 -3.23 22.33 0.52
C SER A 97 -3.03 23.67 -0.20
N GLU A 98 -1.87 24.31 -0.03
CA GLU A 98 -1.49 25.57 -0.69
C GLU A 98 -1.05 25.38 -2.14
N ASN A 99 -0.75 24.13 -2.56
CA ASN A 99 -0.21 23.83 -3.88
C ASN A 99 -1.12 22.91 -4.71
N LYS A 100 -2.38 22.69 -4.31
CA LYS A 100 -3.34 21.81 -5.00
C LYS A 100 -3.44 22.06 -6.50
N ASP A 101 -3.46 23.33 -6.91
CA ASP A 101 -3.60 23.70 -8.32
C ASP A 101 -2.40 23.26 -9.16
N LYS A 102 -1.19 23.25 -8.58
CA LYS A 102 0.01 22.77 -9.29
C LYS A 102 -0.10 21.28 -9.62
N PHE A 103 -0.60 20.46 -8.70
CA PHE A 103 -0.86 19.04 -8.95
C PHE A 103 -1.99 18.86 -9.97
N ARG A 104 -3.07 19.65 -9.85
CA ARG A 104 -4.19 19.58 -10.78
C ARG A 104 -3.76 19.88 -12.22
N ASN A 105 -2.85 20.83 -12.42
CA ASN A 105 -2.32 21.22 -13.73
C ASN A 105 -1.54 20.09 -14.43
N ILE A 106 -1.03 19.11 -13.68
CA ILE A 106 -0.35 17.92 -14.23
C ILE A 106 -1.26 16.68 -14.28
N GLY A 107 -2.56 16.84 -14.00
CA GLY A 107 -3.53 15.75 -13.99
C GLY A 107 -3.63 14.97 -12.66
N THR A 108 -2.90 15.38 -11.63
CA THR A 108 -2.89 14.72 -10.32
C THR A 108 -3.81 15.45 -9.34
N ARG A 109 -4.65 14.70 -8.60
CA ARG A 109 -5.46 15.26 -7.52
C ARG A 109 -4.75 15.11 -6.19
N VAL A 110 -5.04 16.00 -5.24
CA VAL A 110 -4.57 15.88 -3.85
C VAL A 110 -5.79 15.83 -2.94
N MET A 111 -5.92 14.76 -2.14
CA MET A 111 -7.01 14.63 -1.18
C MET A 111 -6.67 15.35 0.11
N VAL A 112 -6.82 16.66 0.10
CA VAL A 112 -6.57 17.52 1.27
C VAL A 112 -7.58 18.66 1.34
N SER A 113 -8.03 18.95 2.56
CA SER A 113 -8.93 20.08 2.85
C SER A 113 -8.29 21.42 2.47
N ASN A 114 -9.10 22.49 2.40
CA ASN A 114 -8.59 23.81 2.01
C ASN A 114 -7.57 24.36 3.03
N SER A 115 -6.63 25.18 2.56
CA SER A 115 -5.50 25.65 3.37
C SER A 115 -5.94 26.45 4.60
N ASP A 116 -6.97 27.30 4.47
CA ASP A 116 -7.58 28.01 5.59
C ASP A 116 -8.10 27.05 6.66
N LYS A 117 -8.72 25.94 6.25
CA LYS A 117 -9.26 24.91 7.15
C LYS A 117 -8.18 24.06 7.80
N VAL A 118 -7.14 23.70 7.05
CA VAL A 118 -5.98 22.97 7.61
C VAL A 118 -5.24 23.83 8.64
N LYS A 119 -5.11 25.15 8.38
CA LYS A 119 -4.44 26.09 9.31
C LYS A 119 -5.19 26.23 10.64
N ILE A 120 -6.52 26.16 10.64
CA ILE A 120 -7.32 26.14 11.88
C ILE A 120 -6.84 25.03 12.82
N CYS A 121 -6.57 23.84 12.28
CA CYS A 121 -6.18 22.64 13.05
C CYS A 121 -4.78 22.71 13.68
N ARG A 122 -3.92 23.63 13.23
CA ARG A 122 -2.53 23.76 13.73
C ARG A 122 -2.44 24.51 15.04
N ASP A 123 -3.33 25.48 15.25
CA ASP A 123 -3.38 26.28 16.47
C ASP A 123 -4.60 25.88 17.30
N LYS A 124 -4.34 25.37 18.51
CA LYS A 124 -5.40 24.91 19.43
C LYS A 124 -6.32 26.04 19.88
N ASN A 125 -5.86 27.29 19.93
CA ASN A 125 -6.74 28.44 20.21
C ASN A 125 -7.78 28.60 19.11
N VAL A 126 -7.32 28.54 17.86
CA VAL A 126 -8.18 28.70 16.68
C VAL A 126 -9.10 27.49 16.54
N THR A 127 -8.61 26.29 16.80
CA THR A 127 -9.43 25.06 16.81
C THR A 127 -10.55 25.12 17.84
N SER A 128 -10.26 25.49 19.10
CA SER A 128 -11.30 25.60 20.14
C SER A 128 -12.35 26.67 19.81
N ARG A 129 -11.93 27.84 19.31
CA ARG A 129 -12.88 28.89 18.87
C ARG A 129 -13.73 28.42 17.69
N PHE A 130 -13.13 27.70 16.74
CA PHE A 130 -13.86 27.17 15.60
C PHE A 130 -14.95 26.17 16.01
N PHE A 131 -14.72 25.37 17.06
CA PHE A 131 -15.78 24.51 17.63
C PHE A 131 -16.93 25.35 18.20
N GLU A 132 -16.64 26.37 19.01
CA GLU A 132 -17.66 27.27 19.57
C GLU A 132 -18.45 28.01 18.48
N ASP A 133 -17.78 28.48 17.42
CA ASP A 133 -18.41 29.12 16.25
C ASP A 133 -19.34 28.15 15.50
N CYS A 134 -19.08 26.85 15.58
CA CYS A 134 -19.97 25.80 15.05
C CYS A 134 -21.13 25.44 16.01
N GLY A 135 -21.21 26.09 17.18
CA GLY A 135 -22.15 25.77 18.25
C GLY A 135 -21.82 24.46 18.97
N LEU A 136 -20.55 24.06 18.97
CA LEU A 136 -20.02 22.89 19.69
C LEU A 136 -19.22 23.36 20.90
N ARG A 137 -19.14 22.53 21.94
CA ARG A 137 -18.38 22.89 23.15
C ARG A 137 -16.92 22.51 23.02
N ALA A 138 -16.04 23.42 23.40
CA ALA A 138 -14.61 23.17 23.50
C ALA A 138 -14.02 23.78 24.78
N PRO A 139 -13.01 23.14 25.38
CA PRO A 139 -12.25 23.76 26.45
C PRO A 139 -11.50 24.97 25.88
N LEU A 140 -11.82 26.15 26.39
CA LEU A 140 -11.22 27.41 25.93
C LEU A 140 -9.84 27.61 26.57
N PRO A 141 -8.77 27.73 25.77
CA PRO A 141 -7.44 27.94 26.29
C PRO A 141 -7.13 29.40 26.58
N VAL A 142 -6.17 29.62 27.47
CA VAL A 142 -5.37 30.84 27.61
C VAL A 142 -3.92 30.57 27.20
N ASN A 143 -3.17 31.62 26.84
CA ASN A 143 -1.77 31.49 26.39
C ASN A 143 -0.74 31.90 27.46
N ASP A 144 -1.19 32.40 28.62
CA ASP A 144 -0.36 32.66 29.78
C ASP A 144 -0.97 31.93 30.98
N TRP A 145 -0.17 31.14 31.69
CA TRP A 145 -0.62 30.43 32.88
C TRP A 145 -1.12 31.38 33.97
N LYS A 146 -0.60 32.61 34.04
CA LYS A 146 -1.03 33.63 35.01
C LYS A 146 -2.45 34.12 34.75
N GLU A 147 -2.90 34.04 33.50
CA GLU A 147 -4.26 34.38 33.07
C GLU A 147 -5.26 33.24 33.31
N TYR A 148 -4.80 32.04 33.66
CA TYR A 148 -5.69 30.91 33.90
C TYR A 148 -6.47 31.08 35.22
N LYS A 149 -7.81 31.10 35.12
CA LYS A 149 -8.74 31.29 36.26
C LYS A 149 -9.83 30.23 36.36
N SER A 150 -9.78 29.16 35.56
CA SER A 150 -10.85 28.16 35.46
C SER A 150 -10.79 27.05 36.52
N GLY A 151 -9.89 27.16 37.50
CA GLY A 151 -9.73 26.16 38.57
C GLY A 151 -8.94 24.92 38.16
N TYR A 152 -8.67 24.03 39.10
CA TYR A 152 -7.87 22.81 38.91
C TYR A 152 -8.74 21.54 39.02
N PRO A 153 -8.36 20.44 38.33
CA PRO A 153 -7.17 20.29 37.49
C PRO A 153 -7.21 21.10 36.17
N ALA A 154 -6.04 21.55 35.74
CA ALA A 154 -5.80 22.18 34.45
C ALA A 154 -5.07 21.23 33.49
N PHE A 155 -5.02 21.58 32.21
CA PHE A 155 -4.27 20.84 31.20
C PHE A 155 -3.40 21.80 30.39
N ILE A 156 -2.09 21.57 30.42
CA ILE A 156 -1.11 22.34 29.67
C ILE A 156 -0.54 21.49 28.53
N LYS A 157 -0.44 22.06 27.32
CA LYS A 157 0.12 21.38 26.15
C LYS A 157 0.72 22.39 25.16
N PRO A 158 1.64 21.96 24.26
CA PRO A 158 2.17 22.84 23.23
C PRO A 158 1.06 23.39 22.33
N LYS A 159 1.20 24.65 21.92
CA LYS A 159 0.25 25.32 21.04
C LYS A 159 0.15 24.61 19.68
N ASP A 160 1.29 24.36 19.06
CA ASP A 160 1.46 23.53 17.87
C ASP A 160 2.24 22.26 18.26
N GLY A 161 1.75 21.07 17.89
CA GLY A 161 2.37 19.81 18.30
C GLY A 161 1.52 18.57 18.03
N SER A 162 2.16 17.40 18.18
CA SER A 162 1.57 16.08 17.89
C SER A 162 1.97 15.03 18.94
N SER A 163 1.26 13.90 18.96
CA SER A 163 1.61 12.70 19.75
C SER A 163 1.64 12.88 21.28
N SER A 164 0.87 13.84 21.80
CA SER A 164 0.78 14.14 23.24
C SER A 164 2.14 14.44 23.91
N ILE A 165 3.14 14.86 23.14
CA ILE A 165 4.44 15.26 23.67
C ILE A 165 4.25 16.57 24.45
N ASN A 166 4.80 16.61 25.66
CA ASN A 166 4.73 17.76 26.58
C ASN A 166 3.29 18.17 26.96
N ALA A 167 2.34 17.23 26.99
CA ALA A 167 0.98 17.47 27.43
C ALA A 167 0.76 16.90 28.85
N PHE A 168 0.39 17.76 29.81
CA PHE A 168 0.32 17.40 31.23
C PHE A 168 -1.01 17.82 31.86
N ARG A 169 -1.55 16.95 32.71
CA ARG A 169 -2.57 17.32 33.70
C ARG A 169 -1.85 17.96 34.89
N VAL A 170 -2.42 19.05 35.38
CA VAL A 170 -1.82 19.91 36.38
C VAL A 170 -2.79 20.08 37.54
N GLU A 171 -2.36 19.83 38.78
CA GLU A 171 -3.25 19.84 39.95
C GLU A 171 -3.29 21.17 40.70
N ASN A 172 -2.28 22.03 40.51
CA ASN A 172 -2.14 23.28 41.24
C ASN A 172 -1.29 24.33 40.48
N GLU A 173 -1.17 25.53 41.03
CA GLU A 173 -0.47 26.66 40.42
C GLU A 173 1.05 26.45 40.31
N GLU A 174 1.66 25.82 41.31
CA GLU A 174 3.11 25.53 41.34
C GLU A 174 3.52 24.57 40.20
N GLU A 175 2.76 23.50 40.00
CA GLU A 175 2.96 22.59 38.87
C GLU A 175 2.75 23.29 37.52
N LEU A 176 1.75 24.18 37.45
CA LEU A 176 1.43 24.90 36.21
C LEU A 176 2.58 25.81 35.79
N GLU A 177 3.13 26.58 36.73
CA GLU A 177 4.28 27.44 36.51
C GLU A 177 5.51 26.63 36.05
N LEU A 178 5.78 25.49 36.72
CA LEU A 178 6.89 24.61 36.38
C LEU A 178 6.81 24.09 34.94
N TYR A 179 5.64 23.57 34.55
CA TYR A 179 5.45 23.05 33.19
C TYR A 179 5.43 24.17 32.13
N ALA A 180 4.86 25.32 32.45
CA ALA A 180 4.88 26.49 31.55
C ALA A 180 6.31 26.91 31.22
N ALA A 181 7.21 26.93 32.21
CA ALA A 181 8.63 27.24 32.02
C ALA A 181 9.35 26.20 31.13
N GLN A 182 8.93 24.93 31.17
CA GLN A 182 9.54 23.86 30.39
C GLN A 182 9.09 23.85 28.92
N ILE A 183 7.82 24.16 28.64
CA ILE A 183 7.22 23.98 27.30
C ILE A 183 7.49 25.18 26.39
N GLY A 184 7.61 26.39 26.93
CA GLY A 184 7.83 27.62 26.16
C GLY A 184 6.53 28.12 25.50
N ASP A 185 6.20 27.59 24.32
CA ASP A 185 4.97 27.97 23.57
C ASP A 185 3.84 26.95 23.82
N TYR A 186 2.92 27.31 24.72
CA TYR A 186 1.89 26.42 25.24
C TYR A 186 0.50 27.08 25.26
N ILE A 187 -0.49 26.24 25.51
CA ILE A 187 -1.81 26.67 25.96
C ILE A 187 -2.15 26.00 27.29
N VAL A 188 -2.92 26.70 28.12
CA VAL A 188 -3.53 26.17 29.34
C VAL A 188 -5.03 26.18 29.18
N GLN A 189 -5.69 25.06 29.45
CA GLN A 189 -7.14 24.92 29.35
C GLN A 189 -7.68 24.10 30.52
N PRO A 190 -9.00 24.15 30.80
CA PRO A 190 -9.62 23.25 31.76
C PRO A 190 -9.33 21.77 31.42
N PHE A 191 -9.00 20.97 32.43
CA PHE A 191 -8.90 19.52 32.25
C PHE A 191 -10.29 18.92 32.15
N VAL A 192 -10.56 18.23 31.05
CA VAL A 192 -11.82 17.51 30.84
C VAL A 192 -11.58 16.03 31.10
N SER A 193 -12.26 15.48 32.09
CA SER A 193 -12.25 14.04 32.40
C SER A 193 -13.50 13.36 31.87
N GLY A 194 -13.35 12.18 31.28
CA GLY A 194 -14.49 11.42 30.80
C GLY A 194 -14.11 10.32 29.82
N HIS A 195 -15.10 9.84 29.07
CA HIS A 195 -14.90 8.85 28.01
C HIS A 195 -14.33 9.52 26.77
N GLU A 196 -13.21 9.01 26.24
CA GLU A 196 -12.61 9.55 25.02
C GLU A 196 -13.24 8.92 23.77
N TYR A 197 -13.56 9.77 22.79
CA TYR A 197 -14.08 9.36 21.50
C TYR A 197 -13.25 9.91 20.36
N THR A 198 -13.24 9.17 19.25
CA THR A 198 -12.83 9.70 17.95
C THR A 198 -13.98 9.51 16.99
N ILE A 199 -14.24 10.52 16.17
CA ILE A 199 -15.20 10.46 15.09
C ILE A 199 -14.40 10.44 13.79
N ASP A 200 -14.43 9.32 13.08
CA ASP A 200 -13.87 9.21 11.74
C ASP A 200 -14.91 9.72 10.73
N VAL A 201 -14.61 10.86 10.11
CA VAL A 201 -15.43 11.49 9.08
C VAL A 201 -14.77 11.27 7.71
N PHE A 202 -15.57 10.93 6.71
CA PHE A 202 -15.14 10.95 5.31
C PHE A 202 -16.13 11.72 4.46
N CYS A 203 -15.63 12.72 3.73
CA CYS A 203 -16.42 13.54 2.82
C CYS A 203 -16.00 13.35 1.36
N ASP A 204 -16.89 13.69 0.44
CA ASP A 204 -16.56 13.83 -0.97
C ASP A 204 -15.64 15.05 -1.24
N TRP A 205 -15.40 15.34 -2.52
CA TRP A 205 -14.57 16.46 -2.97
C TRP A 205 -15.11 17.86 -2.59
N ASN A 206 -16.40 17.97 -2.27
CA ASN A 206 -17.09 19.23 -2.02
C ASN A 206 -17.42 19.44 -0.53
N GLY A 207 -17.03 18.51 0.34
CA GLY A 207 -17.35 18.58 1.76
C GLY A 207 -18.64 17.89 2.17
N LYS A 208 -19.33 17.18 1.27
CA LYS A 208 -20.53 16.42 1.63
C LYS A 208 -20.12 15.16 2.41
N PRO A 209 -20.62 14.96 3.64
CA PRO A 209 -20.34 13.75 4.41
C PRO A 209 -20.86 12.50 3.69
N ILE A 210 -20.01 11.50 3.58
CA ILE A 210 -20.34 10.14 3.10
C ILE A 210 -20.45 9.21 4.30
N SER A 211 -19.55 9.32 5.28
CA SER A 211 -19.62 8.59 6.54
C SER A 211 -19.14 9.44 7.71
N ILE A 212 -19.77 9.23 8.86
CA ILE A 212 -19.45 9.86 10.15
C ILE A 212 -19.54 8.73 11.18
N VAL A 213 -18.40 8.35 11.76
CA VAL A 213 -18.30 7.15 12.60
C VAL A 213 -17.73 7.49 13.97
N PRO A 214 -18.59 7.78 14.95
CA PRO A 214 -18.19 7.85 16.34
C PRO A 214 -17.72 6.48 16.85
N ARG A 215 -16.56 6.47 17.51
CA ARG A 215 -16.01 5.31 18.21
C ARG A 215 -15.38 5.69 19.55
N GLU A 216 -15.66 4.89 20.57
CA GLU A 216 -15.08 5.03 21.89
C GLU A 216 -13.66 4.46 21.93
N ARG A 217 -12.73 5.15 22.59
CA ARG A 217 -11.34 4.72 22.77
C ARG A 217 -11.21 4.00 24.11
N LEU A 218 -11.58 2.71 24.13
CA LEU A 218 -11.53 1.86 25.33
C LEU A 218 -10.11 1.71 25.91
N GLN A 219 -9.07 1.76 25.06
CA GLN A 219 -7.69 1.72 25.50
C GLN A 219 -6.77 2.49 24.55
N VAL A 220 -5.88 3.31 25.12
CA VAL A 220 -4.93 4.17 24.39
C VAL A 220 -3.51 3.93 24.89
N ARG A 221 -2.52 3.98 24.00
CA ARG A 221 -1.08 3.93 24.31
C ARG A 221 -0.37 5.01 23.52
N ALA A 222 0.29 5.95 24.23
CA ALA A 222 1.03 7.05 23.62
C ALA A 222 0.23 7.83 22.55
N GLY A 223 -1.04 8.10 22.82
CA GLY A 223 -1.95 8.80 21.90
C GLY A 223 -2.54 7.94 20.77
N GLU A 224 -2.10 6.69 20.59
CA GLU A 224 -2.65 5.77 19.59
C GLU A 224 -3.68 4.82 20.21
N VAL A 225 -4.75 4.51 19.47
CA VAL A 225 -5.81 3.60 19.95
C VAL A 225 -5.34 2.14 19.88
N LEU A 226 -5.48 1.42 20.99
CA LEU A 226 -5.25 -0.03 21.08
C LEU A 226 -6.55 -0.82 21.03
N LYS A 227 -7.60 -0.33 21.68
CA LYS A 227 -8.93 -0.94 21.66
C LYS A 227 -9.99 0.13 21.46
N THR A 228 -10.94 -0.13 20.56
CA THR A 228 -12.03 0.80 20.25
C THR A 228 -13.34 0.05 20.07
N GLN A 229 -14.45 0.71 20.40
CA GLN A 229 -15.81 0.23 20.12
C GLN A 229 -16.52 1.21 19.19
N ILE A 230 -17.16 0.70 18.14
CA ILE A 230 -17.98 1.51 17.24
C ILE A 230 -19.31 1.81 17.95
N CYS A 231 -19.59 3.09 18.25
CA CYS A 231 -20.79 3.46 19.01
C CYS A 231 -21.92 4.03 18.15
N LEU A 232 -21.61 4.68 17.02
CA LEU A 232 -22.60 5.37 16.17
C LEU A 232 -23.54 6.29 16.95
N ASP A 233 -22.99 7.03 17.92
CA ASP A 233 -23.74 7.96 18.76
C ASP A 233 -24.42 9.06 17.91
N GLY A 234 -25.75 9.13 17.97
CA GLY A 234 -26.54 10.03 17.13
C GLY A 234 -26.28 11.51 17.41
N LYS A 235 -26.00 11.89 18.66
CA LYS A 235 -25.67 13.27 19.04
C LYS A 235 -24.34 13.69 18.41
N MET A 236 -23.31 12.86 18.55
CA MET A 236 -22.00 13.09 17.92
C MET A 236 -22.08 13.16 16.39
N ILE A 237 -22.95 12.37 15.77
CA ILE A 237 -23.17 12.41 14.32
C ILE A 237 -23.77 13.77 13.90
N GLU A 238 -24.81 14.25 14.57
CA GLU A 238 -25.43 15.54 14.26
C GLU A 238 -24.49 16.72 14.53
N GLU A 239 -23.74 16.68 15.63
CA GLU A 239 -22.70 17.67 15.92
C GLU A 239 -21.60 17.68 14.85
N SER A 240 -21.18 16.50 14.40
CA SER A 240 -20.20 16.37 13.31
C SER A 240 -20.73 16.86 11.96
N LYS A 241 -22.03 16.74 11.68
CA LYS A 241 -22.64 17.33 10.47
C LYS A 241 -22.53 18.86 10.47
N LYS A 242 -22.75 19.51 11.62
CA LYS A 242 -22.54 20.97 11.76
C LYS A 242 -21.09 21.33 11.46
N LEU A 243 -20.15 20.58 12.05
CA LEU A 243 -18.72 20.77 11.80
C LEU A 243 -18.37 20.57 10.33
N CYS A 244 -18.91 19.54 9.66
CA CYS A 244 -18.69 19.30 8.24
C CYS A 244 -19.20 20.45 7.36
N ASN A 245 -20.36 21.02 7.68
CA ASN A 245 -20.91 22.15 6.93
C ASN A 245 -20.02 23.40 7.01
N ALA A 246 -19.43 23.67 8.18
CA ALA A 246 -18.55 24.81 8.40
C ALA A 246 -17.12 24.58 7.89
N PHE A 247 -16.60 23.36 8.06
CA PHE A 247 -15.22 22.99 7.71
C PHE A 247 -15.08 22.61 6.24
N LYS A 248 -16.09 21.97 5.64
CA LYS A 248 -16.09 21.37 4.29
C LYS A 248 -14.86 20.47 4.03
N PRO A 249 -14.71 19.34 4.73
CA PRO A 249 -13.56 18.46 4.59
C PRO A 249 -13.43 17.90 3.17
N CYS A 250 -12.23 17.82 2.62
CA CYS A 250 -12.01 17.11 1.36
C CYS A 250 -11.37 15.74 1.65
N GLY A 251 -12.19 14.69 1.68
CA GLY A 251 -11.76 13.35 2.07
C GLY A 251 -11.80 13.13 3.58
N PRO A 252 -10.76 12.51 4.19
CA PRO A 252 -10.79 12.09 5.58
C PRO A 252 -10.58 13.24 6.58
N MET A 253 -11.29 13.18 7.70
CA MET A 253 -11.09 14.04 8.87
C MET A 253 -11.38 13.23 10.13
N THR A 254 -10.50 13.29 11.12
CA THR A 254 -10.75 12.72 12.45
C THR A 254 -10.97 13.81 13.46
N VAL A 255 -12.03 13.70 14.24
CA VAL A 255 -12.39 14.64 15.30
C VAL A 255 -12.32 13.92 16.63
N GLN A 256 -11.64 14.49 17.64
CA GLN A 256 -11.57 13.89 18.98
C GLN A 256 -12.37 14.72 19.97
N LEU A 257 -13.04 14.03 20.88
CA LEU A 257 -13.80 14.64 21.97
C LEU A 257 -13.72 13.80 23.24
N ILE A 258 -14.05 14.42 24.36
CA ILE A 258 -14.23 13.76 25.66
C ILE A 258 -15.67 14.00 26.10
N ARG A 259 -16.39 12.93 26.40
CA ARG A 259 -17.72 13.01 27.03
C ARG A 259 -17.58 12.96 28.54
N ASP A 260 -17.94 14.03 29.21
CA ASP A 260 -17.88 14.10 30.67
C ASP A 260 -19.01 13.31 31.35
N LYS A 261 -18.97 13.27 32.68
CA LYS A 261 -19.96 12.58 33.53
C LYS A 261 -21.39 13.10 33.38
N ASP A 262 -21.56 14.34 32.91
CA ASP A 262 -22.84 15.01 32.73
C ASP A 262 -23.37 14.82 31.29
N GLY A 263 -22.65 14.04 30.46
CA GLY A 263 -23.02 13.74 29.07
C GLY A 263 -22.71 14.87 28.08
N ILE A 264 -21.87 15.83 28.47
CA ILE A 264 -21.44 16.93 27.62
C ILE A 264 -20.26 16.47 26.76
N ASP A 265 -20.34 16.73 25.46
CA ASP A 265 -19.29 16.41 24.49
C ASP A 265 -18.35 17.61 24.33
N TRP A 266 -17.12 17.46 24.82
CA TRP A 266 -16.07 18.47 24.72
C TRP A 266 -15.12 18.14 23.57
N PHE A 267 -15.21 18.89 22.49
CA PHE A 267 -14.38 18.71 21.31
C PHE A 267 -12.97 19.28 21.56
N ILE A 268 -11.94 18.48 21.26
CA ILE A 268 -10.55 18.79 21.66
C ILE A 268 -9.55 18.86 20.52
N GLU A 269 -9.81 18.21 19.38
CA GLU A 269 -8.86 18.14 18.26
C GLU A 269 -9.57 17.83 16.93
N ILE A 270 -9.08 18.44 15.84
CA ILE A 270 -9.41 18.08 14.46
C ILE A 270 -8.10 17.72 13.75
N ASN A 271 -8.03 16.53 13.14
CA ASN A 271 -6.95 16.18 12.22
C ASN A 271 -7.54 15.90 10.83
N PRO A 272 -7.34 16.78 9.83
CA PRO A 272 -7.95 16.65 8.50
C PRO A 272 -7.18 15.67 7.60
N ARG A 273 -7.02 14.44 8.10
CA ARG A 273 -6.33 13.29 7.47
C ARG A 273 -6.88 11.98 8.04
N PHE A 274 -6.46 10.85 7.49
CA PHE A 274 -6.69 9.56 8.13
C PHE A 274 -5.97 9.49 9.49
N GLY A 275 -6.69 9.08 10.53
CA GLY A 275 -6.13 8.77 11.84
C GLY A 275 -5.61 7.34 11.93
N GLY A 276 -4.84 7.04 12.97
CA GLY A 276 -4.35 5.67 13.20
C GLY A 276 -5.44 4.63 13.41
N GLY A 277 -6.60 5.06 13.93
CA GLY A 277 -7.78 4.21 14.11
C GLY A 277 -8.75 4.17 12.93
N SER A 278 -8.58 4.98 11.88
CA SER A 278 -9.53 5.02 10.77
C SER A 278 -9.71 3.68 10.02
N PRO A 279 -8.68 2.82 9.88
CA PRO A 279 -8.87 1.46 9.35
C PRO A 279 -9.85 0.59 10.16
N LEU A 280 -10.04 0.86 11.46
CA LEU A 280 -11.00 0.15 12.29
C LEU A 280 -12.44 0.51 11.91
N SER A 281 -12.70 1.78 11.63
CA SER A 281 -13.98 2.25 11.09
C SER A 281 -14.25 1.69 9.69
N MET A 282 -13.22 1.54 8.85
CA MET A 282 -13.34 0.85 7.55
C MET A 282 -13.73 -0.62 7.73
N LYS A 283 -13.07 -1.35 8.65
CA LYS A 283 -13.41 -2.74 8.99
C LYS A 283 -14.83 -2.89 9.53
N ALA A 284 -15.37 -1.86 10.18
CA ALA A 284 -16.74 -1.82 10.66
C ALA A 284 -17.78 -1.55 9.56
N GLY A 285 -17.36 -1.16 8.36
CA GLY A 285 -18.27 -0.89 7.23
C GLY A 285 -18.23 0.54 6.71
N ALA A 286 -17.47 1.45 7.31
CA ALA A 286 -17.28 2.81 6.79
C ALA A 286 -16.14 2.87 5.77
N ARG A 287 -16.40 2.27 4.60
CA ARG A 287 -15.41 1.84 3.59
C ARG A 287 -14.82 3.00 2.77
N SER A 288 -14.20 3.97 3.44
CA SER A 288 -13.64 5.17 2.81
C SER A 288 -12.57 4.87 1.75
N ALA A 289 -11.80 3.78 1.87
CA ALA A 289 -10.90 3.34 0.80
C ALA A 289 -11.66 2.95 -0.49
N GLU A 290 -12.74 2.18 -0.39
CA GLU A 290 -13.62 1.85 -1.53
C GLU A 290 -14.27 3.12 -2.10
N THR A 291 -14.73 4.01 -1.21
CA THR A 291 -15.30 5.29 -1.60
C THR A 291 -14.33 6.14 -2.42
N ILE A 292 -13.05 6.22 -2.04
CA ILE A 292 -12.04 6.97 -2.79
C ILE A 292 -11.87 6.39 -4.20
N LEU A 293 -11.77 5.07 -4.33
CA LEU A 293 -11.62 4.43 -5.64
C LEU A 293 -12.86 4.67 -6.52
N LYS A 294 -14.08 4.59 -5.95
CA LYS A 294 -15.33 4.94 -6.65
C LYS A 294 -15.36 6.43 -7.06
N LEU A 295 -14.95 7.33 -6.18
CA LEU A 295 -14.90 8.78 -6.44
C LEU A 295 -13.92 9.16 -7.56
N LEU A 296 -12.81 8.43 -7.69
CA LEU A 296 -11.85 8.65 -8.78
C LEU A 296 -12.40 8.27 -10.15
N ASP A 297 -13.32 7.30 -10.19
CA ASP A 297 -13.97 6.83 -11.42
C ASP A 297 -15.38 7.43 -11.61
N CYS A 298 -15.74 8.43 -10.80
CA CYS A 298 -17.06 9.06 -10.80
C CYS A 298 -18.21 8.05 -10.67
N GLU A 299 -17.98 6.98 -9.90
CA GLU A 299 -18.98 5.95 -9.63
C GLU A 299 -19.92 6.35 -8.49
N TYR A 300 -21.13 5.79 -8.51
CA TYR A 300 -22.10 5.97 -7.44
C TYR A 300 -21.60 5.35 -6.13
N ILE A 301 -21.77 6.08 -5.03
CA ILE A 301 -21.42 5.63 -3.69
C ILE A 301 -22.70 5.15 -3.02
N GLU A 302 -22.75 3.87 -2.70
CA GLU A 302 -23.87 3.26 -1.98
C GLU A 302 -23.84 3.64 -0.50
N ASP A 303 -25.01 3.56 0.14
CA ASP A 303 -25.12 3.70 1.57
C ASP A 303 -24.31 2.61 2.29
N GLN A 304 -23.63 3.01 3.36
CA GLN A 304 -22.73 2.15 4.10
C GLN A 304 -23.41 1.63 5.36
N THR A 305 -23.59 0.31 5.44
CA THR A 305 -24.01 -0.35 6.68
C THR A 305 -22.80 -0.51 7.60
N ILE A 306 -22.85 0.13 8.76
CA ILE A 306 -21.77 0.11 9.76
C ILE A 306 -22.18 -0.77 10.94
N SER A 307 -21.29 -1.67 11.36
CA SER A 307 -21.48 -2.58 12.49
C SER A 307 -21.33 -1.85 13.82
N ALA A 308 -22.46 -1.33 14.33
CA ALA A 308 -22.53 -0.75 15.67
C ALA A 308 -22.24 -1.80 16.75
N GLY A 309 -21.53 -1.42 17.80
CA GLY A 309 -21.12 -2.30 18.90
C GLY A 309 -19.88 -3.14 18.62
N ALA A 310 -19.36 -3.14 17.39
CA ALA A 310 -18.13 -3.88 17.07
C ALA A 310 -16.93 -3.35 17.86
N ILE A 311 -16.19 -4.27 18.49
CA ILE A 311 -14.97 -3.97 19.25
C ILE A 311 -13.77 -4.46 18.46
N TYR A 312 -12.82 -3.56 18.21
CA TYR A 312 -11.54 -3.88 17.58
C TYR A 312 -10.41 -3.70 18.56
N SER A 313 -9.52 -4.69 18.63
CA SER A 313 -8.29 -4.65 19.41
C SER A 313 -7.10 -4.80 18.47
N ARG A 314 -6.11 -3.92 18.60
CA ARG A 314 -4.88 -3.93 17.81
C ARG A 314 -3.79 -4.73 18.53
N PHE A 315 -2.86 -5.24 17.74
CA PHE A 315 -1.65 -5.90 18.19
C PHE A 315 -0.48 -5.45 17.31
N ASP A 316 0.74 -5.63 17.79
CA ASP A 316 1.95 -5.25 17.05
C ASP A 316 2.35 -6.37 16.08
N GLN A 317 2.65 -5.99 14.83
CA GLN A 317 3.23 -6.86 13.81
C GLN A 317 4.57 -6.30 13.34
N SER A 318 5.44 -7.18 12.83
CA SER A 318 6.77 -6.82 12.33
C SER A 318 6.85 -6.99 10.82
N VAL A 319 7.69 -6.17 10.20
CA VAL A 319 7.98 -6.17 8.76
C VAL A 319 9.49 -6.14 8.59
N CYS A 320 10.04 -6.99 7.70
CA CYS A 320 11.45 -6.92 7.34
C CYS A 320 11.68 -5.77 6.36
N ILE A 321 12.47 -4.77 6.75
CA ILE A 321 12.78 -3.59 5.92
C ILE A 321 14.18 -3.63 5.29
N LYS A 322 15.04 -4.56 5.76
CA LYS A 322 16.37 -4.81 5.23
C LYS A 322 16.74 -6.25 5.53
N GLU A 323 17.07 -7.02 4.50
CA GLU A 323 17.47 -8.41 4.66
C GLU A 323 18.87 -8.54 5.27
N GLY A 324 19.05 -9.55 6.11
CA GLY A 324 20.36 -10.03 6.56
C GLY A 324 20.89 -11.18 5.70
N LYS A 325 22.10 -11.65 6.00
CA LYS A 325 22.62 -12.91 5.47
C LYS A 325 21.83 -14.06 6.12
N GLY A 326 21.18 -14.89 5.30
CA GLY A 326 20.43 -16.09 5.72
C GLY A 326 20.92 -17.31 4.95
N GLN A 327 20.24 -18.47 4.99
CA GLN A 327 20.53 -19.61 4.11
C GLN A 327 19.36 -19.81 3.15
N ILE A 328 19.62 -19.88 1.84
CA ILE A 328 18.58 -20.20 0.87
C ILE A 328 18.37 -21.71 0.80
N LYS A 329 17.10 -22.13 0.91
CA LYS A 329 16.66 -23.54 0.89
C LYS A 329 15.72 -23.84 -0.27
N GLY A 330 15.18 -22.82 -0.94
CA GLY A 330 14.35 -22.99 -2.13
C GLY A 330 14.51 -21.85 -3.13
N VAL A 331 14.40 -22.19 -4.42
CA VAL A 331 14.33 -21.23 -5.53
C VAL A 331 13.10 -21.57 -6.36
N ILE A 332 12.21 -20.59 -6.52
CA ILE A 332 11.02 -20.66 -7.35
C ILE A 332 11.26 -19.77 -8.56
N PHE A 333 10.94 -20.27 -9.75
CA PHE A 333 11.08 -19.54 -11.01
C PHE A 333 9.71 -19.24 -11.62
N ASP A 334 9.56 -18.08 -12.27
CA ASP A 334 8.64 -17.96 -13.39
C ASP A 334 9.11 -18.82 -14.57
N LEU A 335 8.23 -19.07 -15.54
CA LEU A 335 8.56 -19.86 -16.71
C LEU A 335 8.87 -18.99 -17.93
N ASP A 336 7.85 -18.27 -18.41
CA ASP A 336 7.88 -17.42 -19.61
C ASP A 336 8.90 -16.29 -19.45
N ASP A 337 9.75 -16.06 -20.45
CA ASP A 337 10.85 -15.08 -20.49
C ASP A 337 11.87 -15.12 -19.33
N THR A 338 11.70 -16.05 -18.40
CA THR A 338 12.62 -16.32 -17.29
C THR A 338 13.49 -17.55 -17.57
N LEU A 339 12.90 -18.70 -17.89
CA LEU A 339 13.63 -19.94 -18.17
C LEU A 339 13.82 -20.22 -19.67
N TYR A 340 12.98 -19.62 -20.50
CA TYR A 340 12.97 -19.80 -21.96
C TYR A 340 12.39 -18.56 -22.65
N SER A 341 12.49 -18.48 -23.98
CA SER A 341 11.98 -17.34 -24.76
C SER A 341 10.49 -17.44 -25.09
N GLU A 342 9.68 -16.49 -24.62
CA GLU A 342 8.27 -16.43 -25.02
C GLU A 342 8.13 -16.20 -26.53
N ASN A 343 9.08 -15.50 -27.15
CA ASN A 343 9.13 -15.32 -28.60
C ASN A 343 9.26 -16.64 -29.37
N GLU A 344 9.99 -17.64 -28.85
CA GLU A 344 10.04 -18.98 -29.47
C GLU A 344 8.67 -19.66 -29.43
N TYR A 345 7.96 -19.57 -28.30
CA TYR A 345 6.61 -20.13 -28.16
C TYR A 345 5.62 -19.47 -29.13
N VAL A 346 5.70 -18.14 -29.28
CA VAL A 346 4.85 -17.40 -30.22
C VAL A 346 5.14 -17.82 -31.66
N LYS A 347 6.42 -17.94 -32.04
CA LYS A 347 6.83 -18.40 -33.38
C LYS A 347 6.37 -19.82 -33.67
N SER A 348 6.55 -20.76 -32.72
CA SER A 348 6.09 -22.13 -32.90
C SER A 348 4.58 -22.21 -33.06
N GLY A 349 3.83 -21.42 -32.29
CA GLY A 349 2.38 -21.33 -32.41
C GLY A 349 1.93 -20.75 -33.75
N PHE A 350 2.59 -19.69 -34.23
CA PHE A 350 2.30 -19.09 -35.54
C PHE A 350 2.61 -20.03 -36.70
N LYS A 351 3.66 -20.85 -36.61
CA LYS A 351 3.95 -21.88 -37.59
C LYS A 351 2.82 -22.90 -37.69
N ILE A 352 2.34 -23.42 -36.57
CA ILE A 352 1.22 -24.38 -36.56
C ILE A 352 -0.07 -23.75 -37.09
N VAL A 353 -0.36 -22.50 -36.75
CA VAL A 353 -1.50 -21.75 -37.30
C VAL A 353 -1.35 -21.57 -38.82
N SER A 354 -0.16 -21.19 -39.29
CA SER A 354 0.14 -21.02 -40.70
C SER A 354 -0.06 -22.32 -41.48
N ASP A 355 0.57 -23.41 -41.04
CA ASP A 355 0.46 -24.75 -41.63
C ASP A 355 -1.02 -25.19 -41.74
N TYR A 356 -1.79 -24.96 -40.68
CA TYR A 356 -3.21 -25.29 -40.66
C TYR A 356 -4.06 -24.46 -41.65
N LEU A 357 -3.68 -23.21 -41.89
CA LEU A 357 -4.33 -22.31 -42.84
C LEU A 357 -3.84 -22.48 -44.29
N GLY A 358 -2.91 -23.40 -44.55
CA GLY A 358 -2.36 -23.67 -45.88
C GLY A 358 -0.94 -23.17 -46.13
N GLY A 359 -0.26 -22.67 -45.10
CA GLY A 359 1.14 -22.23 -45.11
C GLY A 359 1.36 -20.78 -45.59
N GLY A 360 2.55 -20.23 -45.29
CA GLY A 360 3.00 -18.92 -45.80
C GLY A 360 2.47 -17.69 -45.04
N PHE A 361 2.03 -17.86 -43.79
CA PHE A 361 1.52 -16.78 -42.94
C PHE A 361 2.42 -16.43 -41.75
N GLU A 362 3.53 -17.14 -41.53
CA GLU A 362 4.41 -17.01 -40.37
C GLU A 362 4.96 -15.60 -40.22
N ASP A 363 5.59 -15.07 -41.27
CA ASP A 363 6.19 -13.73 -41.28
C ASP A 363 5.14 -12.64 -41.08
N ARG A 364 3.93 -12.84 -41.61
CA ARG A 364 2.82 -11.90 -41.44
C ARG A 364 2.32 -11.88 -40.00
N LEU A 365 2.10 -13.06 -39.41
CA LEU A 365 1.71 -13.20 -38.00
C LEU A 365 2.77 -12.59 -37.08
N TRP A 366 4.05 -12.87 -37.35
CA TRP A 366 5.17 -12.32 -36.60
C TRP A 366 5.22 -10.79 -36.67
N ASN A 367 5.09 -10.22 -37.87
CA ASN A 367 5.06 -8.77 -38.06
C ASN A 367 3.87 -8.11 -37.33
N PHE A 368 2.68 -8.73 -37.32
CA PHE A 368 1.56 -8.21 -36.53
C PHE A 368 1.84 -8.24 -35.03
N PHE A 369 2.48 -9.30 -34.55
CA PHE A 369 2.87 -9.42 -33.14
C PHE A 369 3.90 -8.36 -32.73
N GLU A 370 4.96 -8.14 -33.51
CA GLU A 370 5.96 -7.10 -33.25
C GLU A 370 5.33 -5.69 -33.24
N ASN A 371 4.33 -5.46 -34.09
CA ASN A 371 3.54 -4.23 -34.11
C ASN A 371 2.43 -4.19 -33.04
N LYS A 372 2.47 -5.07 -32.03
CA LYS A 372 1.52 -5.14 -30.91
C LYS A 372 0.06 -5.25 -31.36
N THR A 373 -0.18 -5.84 -32.53
CA THR A 373 -1.50 -6.09 -33.08
C THR A 373 -1.92 -7.53 -32.76
N PRO A 374 -3.22 -7.81 -32.47
CA PRO A 374 -3.69 -9.18 -32.31
C PRO A 374 -3.50 -10.01 -33.59
N ALA A 375 -2.37 -10.72 -33.68
CA ALA A 375 -1.86 -11.28 -34.92
C ALA A 375 -2.85 -12.23 -35.62
N ILE A 376 -3.41 -13.18 -34.85
CA ILE A 376 -4.38 -14.16 -35.36
C ILE A 376 -5.66 -13.46 -35.84
N ASP A 377 -6.26 -12.58 -35.04
CA ASP A 377 -7.45 -11.82 -35.42
C ASP A 377 -7.23 -11.02 -36.71
N LYS A 378 -6.09 -10.34 -36.80
CA LYS A 378 -5.74 -9.51 -37.94
C LYS A 378 -5.53 -10.34 -39.20
N LEU A 379 -4.82 -11.46 -39.11
CA LEU A 379 -4.66 -12.38 -40.23
C LEU A 379 -6.00 -12.91 -40.71
N LEU A 380 -6.83 -13.43 -39.79
CA LEU A 380 -8.13 -14.02 -40.14
C LEU A 380 -9.06 -13.01 -40.81
N SER A 381 -9.03 -11.75 -40.35
CA SER A 381 -9.77 -10.66 -41.00
C SER A 381 -9.29 -10.39 -42.43
N GLU A 382 -7.99 -10.52 -42.72
CA GLU A 382 -7.43 -10.24 -44.04
C GLU A 382 -7.68 -11.38 -45.04
N ILE A 383 -7.72 -12.63 -44.56
CA ILE A 383 -8.02 -13.79 -45.40
C ILE A 383 -9.51 -14.14 -45.46
N GLY A 384 -10.37 -13.34 -44.81
CA GLY A 384 -11.82 -13.51 -44.82
C GLY A 384 -12.33 -14.72 -44.02
N GLN A 385 -11.63 -15.13 -42.96
CA GLN A 385 -11.95 -16.30 -42.12
C GLN A 385 -12.13 -15.94 -40.63
N SER A 386 -12.64 -14.74 -40.34
CA SER A 386 -12.84 -14.25 -38.95
C SER A 386 -13.76 -15.14 -38.10
N ASP A 387 -14.65 -15.89 -38.74
CA ASP A 387 -15.56 -16.87 -38.15
C ASP A 387 -14.86 -18.09 -37.54
N ARG A 388 -13.63 -18.40 -37.98
CA ARG A 388 -12.82 -19.53 -37.50
C ARG A 388 -11.92 -19.17 -36.31
N LYS A 389 -12.05 -17.97 -35.74
CA LYS A 389 -11.15 -17.46 -34.71
C LYS A 389 -10.98 -18.40 -33.51
N ASP A 390 -12.08 -18.93 -32.98
CA ASP A 390 -12.02 -19.76 -31.77
C ASP A 390 -11.32 -21.11 -32.05
N GLU A 391 -11.58 -21.70 -33.22
CA GLU A 391 -10.88 -22.91 -33.70
C GLU A 391 -9.37 -22.67 -33.81
N ILE A 392 -8.96 -21.58 -34.47
CA ILE A 392 -7.54 -21.26 -34.69
C ILE A 392 -6.82 -20.91 -33.38
N LEU A 393 -7.49 -20.20 -32.48
CA LEU A 393 -6.95 -19.93 -31.16
C LEU A 393 -6.76 -21.20 -30.33
N GLU A 394 -7.63 -22.19 -30.49
CA GLU A 394 -7.49 -23.47 -29.80
C GLU A 394 -6.31 -24.27 -30.34
N ILE A 395 -6.11 -24.29 -31.66
CA ILE A 395 -4.93 -24.87 -32.31
C ILE A 395 -3.65 -24.19 -31.80
N TYR A 396 -3.62 -22.86 -31.76
CA TYR A 396 -2.49 -22.11 -31.21
C TYR A 396 -2.24 -22.44 -29.74
N ARG A 397 -3.27 -22.69 -28.92
CA ARG A 397 -3.08 -22.92 -27.47
C ARG A 397 -2.70 -24.35 -27.14
N SER A 398 -3.20 -25.32 -27.89
CA SER A 398 -3.01 -26.75 -27.66
C SER A 398 -1.78 -27.33 -28.36
N HIS A 399 -1.07 -26.52 -29.17
CA HIS A 399 0.13 -27.00 -29.86
C HIS A 399 1.23 -27.46 -28.89
N LYS A 400 2.02 -28.43 -29.32
CA LYS A 400 3.30 -28.77 -28.69
C LYS A 400 4.36 -27.79 -29.19
N PRO A 401 4.90 -26.91 -28.33
CA PRO A 401 5.79 -25.86 -28.77
C PRO A 401 7.19 -26.39 -29.09
N ASP A 402 7.85 -25.71 -30.03
CA ASP A 402 9.26 -25.90 -30.36
C ASP A 402 10.06 -24.79 -29.67
N ILE A 403 10.47 -25.05 -28.42
CA ILE A 403 11.07 -24.08 -27.50
C ILE A 403 12.25 -24.68 -26.75
N HIS A 404 13.21 -23.83 -26.39
CA HIS A 404 14.44 -24.25 -25.75
C HIS A 404 14.74 -23.41 -24.50
N LEU A 405 15.34 -24.05 -23.50
CA LEU A 405 15.82 -23.36 -22.31
C LEU A 405 16.96 -22.41 -22.67
N TYR A 406 17.04 -21.28 -21.94
CA TYR A 406 18.21 -20.42 -22.04
C TYR A 406 19.49 -21.18 -21.64
N PRO A 407 20.65 -20.82 -22.23
CA PRO A 407 21.92 -21.44 -21.90
C PRO A 407 22.22 -21.39 -20.39
N GLY A 408 22.53 -22.55 -19.80
CA GLY A 408 22.90 -22.69 -18.39
C GLY A 408 21.74 -23.02 -17.43
N VAL A 409 20.47 -22.89 -17.84
CA VAL A 409 19.31 -23.17 -16.96
C VAL A 409 19.31 -24.60 -16.42
N THR A 410 19.54 -25.59 -17.29
CA THR A 410 19.61 -27.00 -16.89
C THR A 410 20.73 -27.27 -15.88
N GLU A 411 21.89 -26.64 -16.09
CA GLU A 411 23.05 -26.76 -15.19
C GLU A 411 22.75 -26.11 -13.83
N LEU A 412 22.18 -24.90 -13.84
CA LEU A 412 21.78 -24.17 -12.64
C LEU A 412 20.83 -25.00 -11.77
N ILE A 413 19.74 -25.52 -12.35
CA ILE A 413 18.76 -26.35 -11.62
C ILE A 413 19.45 -27.60 -11.05
N GLY A 414 20.31 -28.24 -11.83
CA GLY A 414 21.11 -29.39 -11.37
C GLY A 414 21.99 -29.05 -10.16
N LYS A 415 22.70 -27.92 -10.20
CA LYS A 415 23.56 -27.44 -9.10
C LYS A 415 22.76 -27.08 -7.85
N LEU A 416 21.62 -26.39 -7.99
CA LEU A 416 20.74 -26.06 -6.87
C LEU A 416 20.26 -27.34 -6.16
N LYS A 417 19.79 -28.33 -6.93
CA LYS A 417 19.37 -29.62 -6.38
C LYS A 417 20.52 -30.38 -5.73
N ALA A 418 21.73 -30.34 -6.30
CA ALA A 418 22.92 -30.96 -5.70
C ALA A 418 23.30 -30.31 -4.35
N LYS A 419 23.02 -29.02 -4.16
CA LYS A 419 23.18 -28.31 -2.88
C LYS A 419 22.02 -28.56 -1.89
N GLY A 420 21.06 -29.41 -2.24
CA GLY A 420 19.87 -29.70 -1.43
C GLY A 420 18.82 -28.59 -1.44
N ILE A 421 18.92 -27.64 -2.37
CA ILE A 421 17.98 -26.53 -2.52
C ILE A 421 16.81 -26.99 -3.38
N LYS A 422 15.59 -26.78 -2.88
CA LYS A 422 14.36 -27.10 -3.62
C LYS A 422 14.20 -26.17 -4.82
N THR A 423 13.71 -26.70 -5.92
CA THR A 423 13.46 -25.96 -7.15
C THR A 423 11.99 -26.10 -7.54
N GLY A 424 11.36 -25.00 -7.93
CA GLY A 424 9.95 -25.01 -8.30
C GLY A 424 9.61 -23.98 -9.36
N ILE A 425 8.45 -24.14 -9.99
CA ILE A 425 7.94 -23.22 -11.01
C ILE A 425 6.56 -22.72 -10.60
N ILE A 426 6.34 -21.41 -10.69
CA ILE A 426 5.01 -20.79 -10.62
C ILE A 426 4.81 -20.03 -11.92
N THR A 427 3.87 -20.47 -12.74
CA THR A 427 3.60 -19.88 -14.06
C THR A 427 2.14 -19.51 -14.21
N ASP A 428 1.89 -18.34 -14.82
CA ASP A 428 0.54 -17.92 -15.17
C ASP A 428 0.11 -18.52 -16.50
N GLY A 429 -1.18 -18.80 -16.70
CA GLY A 429 -1.68 -19.22 -18.00
C GLY A 429 -2.52 -20.48 -17.97
N ARG A 430 -3.06 -20.84 -19.14
CA ARG A 430 -3.97 -21.99 -19.27
C ARG A 430 -3.22 -23.29 -18.98
N PRO A 431 -3.85 -24.25 -18.27
CA PRO A 431 -3.19 -25.49 -17.85
C PRO A 431 -2.56 -26.27 -19.00
N GLU A 432 -3.29 -26.50 -20.10
CA GLU A 432 -2.81 -27.31 -21.22
C GLU A 432 -1.58 -26.69 -21.89
N GLY A 433 -1.65 -25.40 -22.25
CA GLY A 433 -0.53 -24.70 -22.88
C GLY A 433 0.71 -24.67 -21.99
N GLN A 434 0.54 -24.46 -20.68
CA GLN A 434 1.67 -24.47 -19.74
C GLN A 434 2.26 -25.87 -19.55
N ARG A 435 1.44 -26.93 -19.52
CA ARG A 435 1.92 -28.32 -19.49
C ARG A 435 2.70 -28.69 -20.75
N ASN A 436 2.23 -28.26 -21.93
CA ASN A 436 2.93 -28.50 -23.19
C ASN A 436 4.31 -27.81 -23.20
N LYS A 437 4.42 -26.58 -22.68
CA LYS A 437 5.70 -25.89 -22.52
C LYS A 437 6.64 -26.66 -21.60
N LEU A 438 6.16 -27.08 -20.44
CA LEU A 438 6.95 -27.86 -19.47
C LEU A 438 7.43 -29.20 -20.04
N GLU A 439 6.58 -29.89 -20.81
CA GLU A 439 6.93 -31.14 -21.51
C GLU A 439 8.04 -30.90 -22.54
N ALA A 440 7.90 -29.87 -23.38
CA ALA A 440 8.88 -29.52 -24.42
C ALA A 440 10.25 -29.15 -23.84
N LEU A 441 10.26 -28.40 -22.72
CA LEU A 441 11.50 -27.97 -22.06
C LEU A 441 12.18 -29.08 -21.24
N GLY A 442 11.46 -30.16 -20.89
CA GLY A 442 12.00 -31.29 -20.14
C GLY A 442 12.55 -30.94 -18.74
N LEU A 443 12.06 -29.85 -18.14
CA LEU A 443 12.54 -29.33 -16.85
C LEU A 443 12.22 -30.29 -15.69
N LYS A 444 13.23 -30.63 -14.88
CA LYS A 444 13.11 -31.53 -13.72
C LYS A 444 13.19 -30.78 -12.38
N VAL A 445 12.18 -29.97 -12.11
CA VAL A 445 12.00 -29.30 -10.81
C VAL A 445 11.25 -30.19 -9.81
N ASP A 446 11.22 -29.79 -8.54
CA ASP A 446 10.58 -30.57 -7.47
C ASP A 446 9.06 -30.34 -7.41
N ASP A 447 8.59 -29.14 -7.78
CA ASP A 447 7.18 -28.79 -7.80
C ASP A 447 6.85 -27.78 -8.91
N VAL A 448 5.63 -27.85 -9.43
CA VAL A 448 5.08 -26.88 -10.39
C VAL A 448 3.68 -26.46 -9.93
N ILE A 449 3.37 -25.17 -10.09
CA ILE A 449 2.04 -24.61 -9.94
C ILE A 449 1.72 -23.79 -11.18
N ILE A 450 0.63 -24.16 -11.87
CA ILE A 450 0.02 -23.35 -12.92
C ILE A 450 -1.15 -22.59 -12.28
N THR A 451 -1.08 -21.26 -12.25
CA THR A 451 -2.00 -20.48 -11.42
C THR A 451 -3.47 -20.63 -11.82
N ASP A 452 -3.78 -20.82 -13.11
CA ASP A 452 -5.16 -20.97 -13.57
C ASP A 452 -5.80 -22.27 -13.04
N GLU A 453 -5.00 -23.29 -12.68
CA GLU A 453 -5.49 -24.51 -12.02
C GLU A 453 -6.04 -24.25 -10.62
N LEU A 454 -5.70 -23.10 -10.02
CA LEU A 454 -6.17 -22.70 -8.69
C LEU A 454 -7.58 -22.10 -8.71
N GLY A 455 -8.21 -22.02 -9.90
CA GLY A 455 -9.58 -21.55 -10.08
C GLY A 455 -9.75 -20.38 -11.04
N GLY A 456 -8.75 -20.10 -11.88
CA GLY A 456 -8.84 -19.10 -12.95
C GLY A 456 -7.89 -17.90 -12.81
N ILE A 457 -8.09 -16.91 -13.70
CA ILE A 457 -7.19 -15.76 -13.89
C ILE A 457 -6.98 -14.90 -12.63
N GLN A 458 -7.92 -14.93 -11.69
CA GLN A 458 -7.85 -14.17 -10.44
C GLN A 458 -6.76 -14.69 -9.49
N PHE A 459 -6.27 -15.91 -9.71
CA PHE A 459 -5.17 -16.52 -8.94
C PHE A 459 -3.81 -16.37 -9.61
N ARG A 460 -3.75 -15.72 -10.78
CA ARG A 460 -2.48 -15.33 -11.41
C ARG A 460 -1.71 -14.37 -10.52
N LYS A 461 -0.39 -14.34 -10.70
CA LYS A 461 0.47 -13.30 -10.11
C LYS A 461 -0.11 -11.92 -10.47
N PRO A 462 -0.23 -10.96 -9.53
CA PRO A 462 0.45 -10.86 -8.24
C PRO A 462 -0.21 -11.56 -7.04
N CYS A 463 -1.23 -12.40 -7.23
CA CYS A 463 -1.85 -13.16 -6.14
C CYS A 463 -0.81 -14.00 -5.37
N ASP A 464 -0.88 -13.99 -4.03
CA ASP A 464 0.09 -14.67 -3.16
C ASP A 464 -0.20 -16.17 -2.97
N ILE A 465 -1.36 -16.66 -3.42
CA ILE A 465 -1.85 -18.02 -3.15
C ILE A 465 -0.93 -19.10 -3.72
N ALA A 466 -0.42 -18.93 -4.95
CA ALA A 466 0.51 -19.88 -5.54
C ALA A 466 1.80 -20.01 -4.70
N PHE A 467 2.33 -18.89 -4.21
CA PHE A 467 3.50 -18.86 -3.33
C PHE A 467 3.20 -19.56 -2.00
N ARG A 468 2.04 -19.32 -1.38
CA ARG A 468 1.58 -19.99 -0.15
C ARG A 468 1.49 -21.50 -0.31
N ILE A 469 0.93 -21.97 -1.42
CA ILE A 469 0.84 -23.41 -1.71
C ILE A 469 2.24 -24.01 -1.84
N MET A 470 3.13 -23.36 -2.61
CA MET A 470 4.51 -23.83 -2.82
C MET A 470 5.28 -23.97 -1.50
N ILE A 471 5.32 -22.92 -0.67
CA ILE A 471 6.04 -22.98 0.62
C ILE A 471 5.43 -24.00 1.59
N THR A 472 4.12 -24.22 1.52
CA THR A 472 3.43 -25.18 2.39
C THR A 472 3.80 -26.62 1.99
N ARG A 473 3.87 -26.91 0.68
CA ARG A 473 4.39 -28.19 0.17
C ARG A 473 5.83 -28.41 0.61
N TRP A 474 6.65 -27.37 0.54
CA TRP A 474 8.07 -27.43 0.88
C TRP A 474 8.38 -27.40 2.37
N ARG A 475 7.42 -26.94 3.19
CA ARG A 475 7.58 -26.68 4.63
C ARG A 475 8.78 -25.77 4.92
N LEU A 476 8.97 -24.76 4.09
CA LEU A 476 10.03 -23.77 4.23
C LEU A 476 9.49 -22.44 4.76
N ASN A 477 10.33 -21.72 5.49
CA ASN A 477 10.08 -20.33 5.81
C ASN A 477 10.24 -19.51 4.52
N PRO A 478 9.28 -18.63 4.15
CA PRO A 478 9.43 -17.74 2.99
C PRO A 478 10.76 -16.99 2.94
N ALA A 479 11.32 -16.58 4.09
CA ALA A 479 12.59 -15.88 4.16
C ALA A 479 13.80 -16.70 3.67
N ASP A 480 13.67 -18.04 3.61
CA ASP A 480 14.67 -18.97 3.10
C ASP A 480 14.44 -19.29 1.60
N VAL A 481 13.50 -18.61 0.95
CA VAL A 481 13.09 -18.88 -0.44
C VAL A 481 13.32 -17.65 -1.32
N VAL A 482 13.86 -17.91 -2.51
CA VAL A 482 14.04 -16.90 -3.57
C VAL A 482 12.97 -17.12 -4.65
N TYR A 483 12.33 -16.05 -5.09
CA TYR A 483 11.55 -16.03 -6.32
C TYR A 483 12.29 -15.27 -7.43
N VAL A 484 12.29 -15.84 -8.63
CA VAL A 484 12.96 -15.32 -9.82
C VAL A 484 11.92 -15.14 -10.91
N GLY A 485 11.85 -13.95 -11.51
CA GLY A 485 10.94 -13.65 -12.61
C GLY A 485 11.43 -12.47 -13.45
N ASP A 486 10.73 -12.14 -14.51
CA ASP A 486 11.08 -11.08 -15.47
C ASP A 486 10.03 -9.96 -15.53
N ASN A 487 8.87 -10.12 -14.91
CA ASN A 487 7.78 -9.15 -14.98
C ASN A 487 7.59 -8.38 -13.66
N LEU A 488 8.16 -7.17 -13.60
CA LEU A 488 8.08 -6.28 -12.43
C LEU A 488 6.66 -5.96 -11.95
N ASP A 489 5.66 -5.98 -12.83
CA ASP A 489 4.30 -5.55 -12.51
C ASP A 489 3.47 -6.60 -11.79
N LYS A 490 3.83 -7.89 -11.93
CA LYS A 490 3.04 -9.02 -11.39
C LYS A 490 3.86 -9.98 -10.53
N ASP A 491 5.14 -10.21 -10.83
CA ASP A 491 5.88 -11.35 -10.28
C ASP A 491 6.19 -11.19 -8.79
N PHE A 492 6.64 -10.00 -8.40
CA PHE A 492 7.30 -9.85 -7.11
C PHE A 492 6.38 -9.46 -5.96
N GLN A 493 5.20 -8.89 -6.25
CA GLN A 493 4.32 -8.39 -5.20
C GLN A 493 3.89 -9.51 -4.23
N GLY A 494 3.40 -10.64 -4.76
CA GLY A 494 2.96 -11.78 -3.93
C GLY A 494 4.11 -12.40 -3.14
N ALA A 495 5.25 -12.62 -3.78
CA ALA A 495 6.46 -13.16 -3.16
C ALA A 495 6.98 -12.26 -2.01
N ARG A 496 7.09 -10.93 -2.24
CA ARG A 496 7.52 -9.97 -1.22
C ARG A 496 6.57 -9.89 -0.03
N GLN A 497 5.26 -9.92 -0.27
CA GLN A 497 4.26 -9.93 0.80
C GLN A 497 4.40 -11.15 1.72
N MET A 498 4.87 -12.27 1.18
CA MET A 498 5.19 -13.48 1.95
C MET A 498 6.53 -13.41 2.68
N GLY A 499 7.38 -12.43 2.37
CA GLY A 499 8.73 -12.30 2.91
C GLY A 499 9.78 -13.09 2.14
N MET A 500 9.50 -13.47 0.88
CA MET A 500 10.48 -14.10 0.01
C MET A 500 11.46 -13.09 -0.56
N LYS A 501 12.69 -13.54 -0.81
CA LYS A 501 13.67 -12.78 -1.58
C LYS A 501 13.27 -12.79 -3.04
N CYS A 502 13.51 -11.68 -3.74
CA CYS A 502 13.12 -11.54 -5.13
C CYS A 502 14.30 -11.14 -6.00
N ILE A 503 14.50 -11.86 -7.10
CA ILE A 503 15.50 -11.58 -8.13
C ILE A 503 14.77 -11.24 -9.42
N TYR A 504 15.04 -10.05 -9.95
CA TYR A 504 14.54 -9.63 -11.25
C TYR A 504 15.55 -10.07 -12.32
N TYR A 505 15.14 -11.00 -13.17
CA TYR A 505 15.86 -11.36 -14.38
C TYR A 505 15.51 -10.37 -15.48
N ARG A 506 16.43 -9.43 -15.75
CA ARG A 506 16.28 -8.46 -16.82
C ARG A 506 16.65 -9.10 -18.15
N ASN A 507 15.68 -9.83 -18.71
CA ASN A 507 15.80 -10.39 -20.04
C ASN A 507 15.69 -9.28 -21.10
N LYS A 508 16.79 -8.95 -21.79
CA LYS A 508 16.80 -7.92 -22.84
C LYS A 508 15.99 -8.31 -24.08
N ASP A 509 15.85 -9.61 -24.32
CA ASP A 509 15.13 -10.17 -25.47
C ASP A 509 13.70 -10.60 -25.10
N GLY A 510 13.30 -10.39 -23.84
CA GLY A 510 11.98 -10.70 -23.31
C GLY A 510 10.97 -9.57 -23.53
N LEU A 511 9.68 -9.91 -23.47
CA LEU A 511 8.57 -8.99 -23.71
C LEU A 511 8.46 -7.86 -22.67
N HIS A 512 9.19 -7.96 -21.55
CA HIS A 512 9.16 -7.03 -20.42
C HIS A 512 10.48 -6.26 -20.18
N ALA A 513 11.39 -6.24 -21.16
CA ALA A 513 12.71 -5.62 -21.06
C ALA A 513 12.71 -4.11 -20.67
N ASP A 514 11.65 -3.37 -21.02
CA ASP A 514 11.53 -1.92 -20.80
C ASP A 514 10.94 -1.53 -19.42
N SER A 515 10.71 -2.50 -18.53
CA SER A 515 10.08 -2.24 -17.23
C SER A 515 11.06 -1.59 -16.22
N SER A 516 10.65 -0.45 -15.64
CA SER A 516 11.44 0.30 -14.64
C SER A 516 10.93 0.04 -13.21
N GLY A 517 11.78 -0.48 -12.32
CA GLY A 517 11.45 -0.69 -10.91
C GLY A 517 12.69 -0.94 -10.04
N GLU A 518 12.66 -0.48 -8.79
CA GLU A 518 13.87 -0.29 -7.94
C GLU A 518 13.97 -1.24 -6.72
N ALA A 519 13.29 -2.38 -6.70
CA ALA A 519 13.10 -3.14 -5.44
C ALA A 519 13.56 -4.62 -5.43
N CYS A 520 14.29 -5.10 -6.44
CA CYS A 520 14.90 -6.45 -6.45
C CYS A 520 16.39 -6.37 -6.78
N SER A 521 17.16 -7.39 -6.36
CA SER A 521 18.44 -7.69 -7.00
C SER A 521 18.18 -7.95 -8.48
N VAL A 522 18.94 -7.30 -9.36
CA VAL A 522 18.77 -7.42 -10.81
C VAL A 522 19.92 -8.23 -11.36
N ILE A 523 19.61 -9.23 -12.16
CA ILE A 523 20.58 -10.03 -12.91
C ILE A 523 20.27 -9.93 -14.41
N SER A 524 21.30 -10.05 -15.24
CA SER A 524 21.13 -10.11 -16.70
C SER A 524 21.47 -11.48 -17.27
N ASN A 525 22.12 -12.34 -16.47
CA ASN A 525 22.39 -13.73 -16.79
C ASN A 525 21.84 -14.62 -15.68
N ILE A 526 21.04 -15.61 -16.05
CA ILE A 526 20.39 -16.51 -15.09
C ILE A 526 21.38 -17.31 -14.23
N ASN A 527 22.61 -17.50 -14.70
CA ASN A 527 23.67 -18.18 -13.94
C ASN A 527 24.17 -17.37 -12.74
N GLU A 528 23.97 -16.04 -12.71
CA GLU A 528 24.30 -15.18 -11.56
C GLU A 528 23.49 -15.57 -10.29
N ILE A 529 22.38 -16.29 -10.45
CA ILE A 529 21.58 -16.81 -9.33
C ILE A 529 22.42 -17.71 -8.43
N GLU A 530 23.36 -18.47 -8.99
CA GLU A 530 24.22 -19.35 -8.18
C GLU A 530 25.08 -18.55 -7.20
N GLU A 531 25.64 -17.43 -7.63
CA GLU A 531 26.46 -16.55 -6.78
C GLU A 531 25.60 -15.92 -5.69
N ILE A 532 24.41 -15.42 -6.05
CA ILE A 532 23.47 -14.83 -5.10
C ILE A 532 23.02 -15.85 -4.06
N VAL A 533 22.72 -17.09 -4.47
CA VAL A 533 22.33 -18.18 -3.56
C VAL A 533 23.53 -18.67 -2.73
N GLY A 534 24.74 -18.65 -3.31
CA GLY A 534 25.99 -19.10 -2.71
C GLY A 534 26.55 -18.15 -1.64
N ASP A 535 26.56 -16.84 -1.90
CA ASP A 535 26.98 -15.81 -0.92
C ASP A 535 26.04 -15.74 0.29
N ILE A 536 24.78 -16.15 0.10
CA ILE A 536 23.76 -16.32 1.15
C ILE A 536 23.87 -17.75 1.74
N SER A 537 25.03 -18.41 1.73
CA SER A 537 25.17 -19.75 2.33
C SER A 537 26.49 -19.98 3.04
N ALA A 538 27.44 -19.05 2.95
CA ALA A 538 28.71 -19.14 3.66
C ALA A 538 28.56 -18.67 5.13
N PRO A 539 28.83 -19.54 6.14
CA PRO A 539 28.95 -19.09 7.52
C PRO A 539 30.31 -18.39 7.68
N GLU A 540 30.32 -17.06 7.76
CA GLU A 540 31.49 -16.36 8.30
C GLU A 540 31.61 -16.70 9.78
N MET A 541 32.81 -17.13 10.19
CA MET A 541 33.18 -17.40 11.59
C MET A 541 32.65 -16.31 12.52
N MET A 542 31.98 -16.75 13.58
CA MET A 542 31.58 -15.93 14.73
C MET A 542 32.74 -15.01 15.17
N LEU A 543 32.69 -13.74 14.77
CA LEU A 543 33.38 -12.69 15.50
C LEU A 543 32.50 -12.36 16.71
N SER A 544 33.06 -12.64 17.90
CA SER A 544 32.44 -12.38 19.19
C SER A 544 31.93 -10.94 19.26
N LEU A 545 30.61 -10.77 19.43
CA LEU A 545 30.01 -9.51 19.83
C LEU A 545 30.37 -9.22 21.30
N SER A 546 31.59 -8.79 21.53
CA SER A 546 31.92 -7.93 22.67
C SER A 546 32.06 -6.52 22.10
N ASN A 547 31.33 -5.57 22.68
CA ASN A 547 31.25 -4.14 22.31
C ASN A 547 30.14 -3.77 21.31
N ILE A 548 28.88 -3.89 21.76
CA ILE A 548 27.86 -2.89 21.41
C ILE A 548 27.57 -2.09 22.68
N ASP A 549 27.81 -0.78 22.54
CA ASP A 549 27.78 0.27 23.55
C ASP A 549 26.43 0.32 24.29
N SER A 550 26.51 0.17 25.61
CA SER A 550 25.41 0.29 26.55
C SER A 550 25.01 1.76 26.75
N ARG A 551 24.09 2.28 25.92
CA ARG A 551 23.47 3.61 26.15
C ARG A 551 21.95 3.63 25.96
N TRP A 552 21.28 2.53 26.24
CA TRP A 552 19.81 2.47 26.28
C TRP A 552 19.33 1.65 27.48
N ASP A 553 19.83 1.97 28.67
CA ASP A 553 19.12 1.62 29.90
C ASP A 553 19.58 2.51 31.06
N LYS A 554 18.83 3.58 31.31
CA LYS A 554 18.74 4.29 32.60
C LYS A 554 17.74 5.44 32.45
N GLY A 555 16.54 5.24 33.00
CA GLY A 555 15.61 6.34 33.28
C GLY A 555 14.17 6.02 32.99
N ARG A 556 13.56 5.15 33.83
CA ARG A 556 12.19 5.29 34.34
C ARG A 556 11.90 4.16 35.33
N GLY A 557 12.41 4.35 36.54
CA GLY A 557 11.84 3.74 37.74
C GLY A 557 10.59 4.50 38.17
N HIS A 558 9.69 3.78 38.82
CA HIS A 558 8.44 4.20 39.44
C HIS A 558 8.37 5.65 39.94
N MET A 559 7.36 6.39 39.47
CA MET A 559 6.27 6.94 40.30
C MET A 559 5.12 7.38 39.39
#